data_AF-G1WJ88-F1
#
_entry.id   AF-G1WJ88-F1
#
_cell.length_a   1.000
_cell.length_b   1.000
_cell.length_c   1.000
_cell.angle_alpha   90.00
_cell.angle_beta   90.00
_cell.angle_gamma   90.00
#
_symmetry.space_group_name_H-M   'P 1'
#
loop_
_entity.id
_entity.type
_entity.pdbx_description
1 polymer ?
#
loop_
_entity_poly.entity_id
_entity_poly.type
_entity_poly.pdbx_seq_one_letter_code
_entity_poly.pdbx_strand_id
1 'polypeptide(L)'
;MLSANIGQALLWAALGCGFTWLMTTAGAAMVFFFRSDRKLMHHIFLGFAAGVMIAASVWSLLNPAIEQAEELGQIGWIPAAGGFLLGVAFLLALDTFLPHLHPEEDQPEGIQTSWKRTTLLVSAVTLHNIPEGMSVGLLFAMAAQASGAAADAYLGMAFALALGMGLQNFPEGAAVSLPLAREGMSRTKAFAMGSLSGIVEPIFGIAVVLVSGWITPFMPWMLAFAAGAMIYVVVEELIPEAHLGEHSNVGTLGVIAGFVLMMVLDVALG
;
A
#
# COMPACT_ATOMS: atom_id res chain seq x y z
N MET A 1 21.93 -17.20 17.18
CA MET A 1 21.81 -15.78 16.77
C MET A 1 20.51 -15.49 16.02
N LEU A 2 19.84 -16.47 15.36
CA LEU A 2 18.52 -16.25 14.72
C LEU A 2 17.32 -16.06 15.67
N SER A 3 17.38 -16.54 16.92
CA SER A 3 16.19 -16.55 17.81
C SER A 3 15.96 -15.25 18.59
N ALA A 4 16.94 -14.36 18.68
CA ALA A 4 16.85 -13.17 19.54
C ALA A 4 16.14 -11.98 18.88
N ASN A 5 16.05 -11.91 17.53
CA ASN A 5 15.54 -10.74 16.81
C ASN A 5 14.17 -10.92 16.15
N ILE A 6 13.65 -12.15 16.02
CA ILE A 6 12.35 -12.37 15.36
C ILE A 6 11.18 -11.83 16.18
N GLY A 7 11.24 -11.95 17.52
CA GLY A 7 10.19 -11.41 18.41
C GLY A 7 10.08 -9.89 18.33
N GLN A 8 11.23 -9.20 18.18
CA GLN A 8 11.27 -7.75 18.01
C GLN A 8 10.76 -7.33 16.63
N ALA A 9 11.18 -8.03 15.56
CA ALA A 9 10.65 -7.80 14.21
C ALA A 9 9.13 -7.99 14.15
N LEU A 10 8.60 -9.03 14.81
CA LEU A 10 7.17 -9.30 14.87
C LEU A 10 6.43 -8.20 15.62
N LEU A 11 6.98 -7.71 16.72
CA LEU A 11 6.39 -6.58 17.46
C LEU A 11 6.34 -5.33 16.59
N TRP A 12 7.44 -4.99 15.91
CA TRP A 12 7.48 -3.82 15.04
C TRP A 12 6.52 -3.94 13.86
N ALA A 13 6.50 -5.09 13.16
CA ALA A 13 5.55 -5.31 12.06
C ALA A 13 4.10 -5.28 12.55
N ALA A 14 3.80 -5.86 13.72
CA ALA A 14 2.46 -5.80 14.30
C ALA A 14 2.03 -4.37 14.67
N LEU A 15 2.96 -3.54 15.18
CA LEU A 15 2.67 -2.14 15.48
C LEU A 15 2.54 -1.29 14.22
N GLY A 16 3.44 -1.46 13.25
CA GLY A 16 3.43 -0.73 11.99
C GLY A 16 2.21 -1.08 11.14
N CYS A 17 2.00 -2.36 10.84
CA CYS A 17 0.85 -2.80 10.05
C CYS A 17 -0.48 -2.70 10.82
N GLY A 18 -0.42 -2.76 12.16
CA GLY A 18 -1.57 -2.46 13.00
C GLY A 18 -1.96 -0.98 12.92
N PHE A 19 -0.98 -0.08 12.83
CA PHE A 19 -1.22 1.35 12.62
C PHE A 19 -1.81 1.62 11.23
N THR A 20 -1.27 1.03 10.16
CA THR A 20 -1.81 1.22 8.81
C THR A 20 -3.25 0.72 8.71
N TRP A 21 -3.54 -0.48 9.23
CA TRP A 21 -4.92 -1.01 9.30
C TRP A 21 -5.86 -0.16 10.18
N LEU A 22 -5.36 0.39 11.29
CA LEU A 22 -6.11 1.33 12.13
C LEU A 22 -6.51 2.56 11.31
N MET A 23 -5.61 3.07 10.47
CA MET A 23 -5.90 4.22 9.62
C MET A 23 -6.91 3.89 8.51
N THR A 24 -6.83 2.71 7.89
CA THR A 24 -7.89 2.19 6.99
C THR A 24 -9.24 2.16 7.71
N THR A 25 -9.24 1.65 8.94
CA THR A 25 -10.45 1.58 9.78
C THR A 25 -10.98 2.97 10.15
N ALA A 26 -10.11 3.92 10.48
CA ALA A 26 -10.47 5.30 10.78
C ALA A 26 -11.05 6.01 9.55
N GLY A 27 -10.46 5.79 8.38
CA GLY A 27 -10.99 6.24 7.09
C GLY A 27 -12.37 5.66 6.82
N ALA A 28 -12.54 4.34 7.00
CA ALA A 28 -13.82 3.66 6.82
C ALA A 28 -14.92 4.23 7.73
N ALA A 29 -14.59 4.69 8.94
CA ALA A 29 -15.53 5.30 9.89
C ALA A 29 -16.16 6.61 9.38
N MET A 30 -15.59 7.25 8.35
CA MET A 30 -16.15 8.44 7.70
C MET A 30 -17.58 8.19 7.17
N VAL A 31 -17.93 6.93 6.89
CA VAL A 31 -19.29 6.52 6.51
C VAL A 31 -20.35 6.82 7.57
N PHE A 32 -19.98 7.06 8.83
CA PHE A 32 -20.94 7.46 9.87
C PHE A 32 -21.20 8.97 9.89
N PHE A 33 -20.21 9.77 9.50
CA PHE A 33 -20.27 11.24 9.60
C PHE A 33 -20.73 11.89 8.31
N PHE A 34 -20.36 11.33 7.16
CA PHE A 34 -20.65 11.93 5.86
C PHE A 34 -21.92 11.33 5.24
N ARG A 35 -22.77 12.21 4.69
CA ARG A 35 -24.06 11.84 4.04
C ARG A 35 -24.07 12.09 2.53
N SER A 36 -23.18 12.93 2.00
CA SER A 36 -23.11 13.21 0.57
C SER A 36 -21.67 13.34 0.10
N ASP A 37 -21.49 13.00 -1.16
CA ASP A 37 -20.25 13.08 -1.89
C ASP A 37 -19.70 14.51 -1.92
N ARG A 38 -18.43 14.65 -1.54
CA ARG A 38 -17.63 15.78 -2.02
C ARG A 38 -16.68 15.13 -3.00
N LYS A 39 -17.04 15.07 -4.29
CA LYS A 39 -16.14 14.60 -5.36
C LYS A 39 -14.74 15.22 -5.23
N LEU A 40 -14.71 16.49 -4.85
CA LEU A 40 -13.52 17.22 -4.43
C LEU A 40 -12.66 16.49 -3.38
N MET A 41 -13.26 16.02 -2.28
CA MET A 41 -12.56 15.29 -1.23
C MET A 41 -12.03 13.95 -1.74
N HIS A 42 -12.79 13.25 -2.58
CA HIS A 42 -12.37 12.00 -3.19
C HIS A 42 -11.14 12.20 -4.09
N HIS A 43 -11.15 13.18 -4.98
CA HIS A 43 -10.00 13.50 -5.83
C HIS A 43 -8.76 13.89 -5.03
N ILE A 44 -8.93 14.68 -3.96
CA ILE A 44 -7.81 15.04 -3.06
C ILE A 44 -7.25 13.79 -2.38
N PHE A 45 -8.13 12.90 -1.91
CA PHE A 45 -7.78 11.67 -1.21
C PHE A 45 -7.00 10.69 -2.10
N LEU A 46 -7.52 10.42 -3.30
CA LEU A 46 -6.85 9.54 -4.28
C LEU A 46 -5.55 10.16 -4.79
N GLY A 47 -5.54 11.47 -5.07
CA GLY A 47 -4.33 12.18 -5.45
C GLY A 47 -3.26 12.10 -4.35
N PHE A 48 -3.63 12.37 -3.09
CA PHE A 48 -2.72 12.25 -1.95
C PHE A 48 -2.15 10.84 -1.82
N ALA A 49 -2.99 9.81 -1.92
CA ALA A 49 -2.55 8.42 -1.88
C ALA A 49 -1.57 8.08 -3.00
N ALA A 50 -1.88 8.47 -4.24
CA ALA A 50 -0.99 8.29 -5.39
C ALA A 50 0.38 8.94 -5.14
N GLY A 51 0.40 10.16 -4.63
CA GLY A 51 1.64 10.87 -4.29
C GLY A 51 2.49 10.12 -3.27
N VAL A 52 1.88 9.67 -2.17
CA VAL A 52 2.55 8.88 -1.13
C VAL A 52 3.13 7.59 -1.71
N MET A 53 2.33 6.83 -2.46
CA MET A 53 2.75 5.54 -3.02
C MET A 53 3.89 5.68 -4.03
N ILE A 54 3.89 6.72 -4.87
CA ILE A 54 5.01 6.97 -5.80
C ILE A 54 6.30 7.21 -5.03
N ALA A 55 6.27 8.12 -4.05
CA ALA A 55 7.45 8.42 -3.26
C ALA A 55 7.93 7.21 -2.44
N ALA A 56 7.03 6.49 -1.77
CA ALA A 56 7.36 5.27 -1.04
C ALA A 56 8.00 4.20 -1.95
N SER A 57 7.50 4.04 -3.18
CA SER A 57 8.04 3.09 -4.15
C SER A 57 9.51 3.38 -4.50
N VAL A 58 9.88 4.64 -4.63
CA VAL A 58 11.26 5.03 -4.98
C VAL A 58 12.16 4.98 -3.76
N TRP A 59 11.80 5.73 -2.72
CA TRP A 59 12.69 5.99 -1.59
C TRP A 59 12.70 4.86 -0.56
N SER A 60 11.52 4.35 -0.20
CA SER A 60 11.43 3.36 0.87
C SER A 60 11.50 1.92 0.37
N LEU A 61 11.44 1.68 -0.95
CA LEU A 61 11.47 0.32 -1.52
C LEU A 61 12.57 0.10 -2.54
N LEU A 62 12.60 0.86 -3.64
CA LEU A 62 13.61 0.66 -4.69
C LEU A 62 15.03 0.96 -4.21
N ASN A 63 15.23 2.06 -3.48
CA ASN A 63 16.55 2.39 -2.93
C ASN A 63 17.04 1.29 -1.94
N PRO A 64 16.27 0.88 -0.92
CA PRO A 64 16.67 -0.23 -0.03
C PRO A 64 16.87 -1.55 -0.77
N ALA A 65 16.09 -1.83 -1.82
CA ALA A 65 16.29 -3.02 -2.64
C ALA A 65 17.64 -3.00 -3.35
N ILE A 66 18.04 -1.87 -3.92
CA ILE A 66 19.34 -1.70 -4.60
C ILE A 66 20.48 -1.83 -3.58
N GLU A 67 20.41 -1.12 -2.46
CA GLU A 67 21.44 -1.14 -1.42
C GLU A 67 21.63 -2.55 -0.85
N GLN A 68 20.54 -3.22 -0.48
CA GLN A 68 20.62 -4.58 0.05
C GLN A 68 21.15 -5.58 -1.00
N ALA A 69 20.80 -5.41 -2.27
CA ALA A 69 21.36 -6.24 -3.33
C ALA A 69 22.88 -6.08 -3.44
N GLU A 70 23.40 -4.86 -3.34
CA GLU A 70 24.83 -4.57 -3.34
C GLU A 70 25.53 -5.15 -2.10
N GLU A 71 24.90 -5.07 -0.92
CA GLU A 71 25.37 -5.71 0.32
C GLU A 71 25.49 -7.24 0.17
N LEU A 72 24.58 -7.85 -0.60
CA LEU A 72 24.61 -9.29 -0.93
C LEU A 72 25.58 -9.64 -2.07
N GLY A 73 26.33 -8.67 -2.60
CA GLY A 73 27.27 -8.85 -3.71
C GLY A 73 26.60 -9.03 -5.07
N GLN A 74 25.32 -8.68 -5.20
CA GLN A 74 24.60 -8.65 -6.47
C GLN A 74 24.81 -7.29 -7.16
N ILE A 75 24.44 -7.21 -8.44
CA ILE A 75 24.42 -5.93 -9.17
C ILE A 75 23.08 -5.27 -8.86
N GLY A 76 23.07 -4.19 -8.06
CA GLY A 76 21.86 -3.65 -7.43
C GLY A 76 20.67 -3.36 -8.35
N TRP A 77 20.91 -2.88 -9.58
CA TRP A 77 19.81 -2.59 -10.51
C TRP A 77 19.10 -3.84 -11.05
N ILE A 78 19.71 -5.03 -11.00
CA ILE A 78 19.11 -6.27 -11.53
C ILE A 78 17.89 -6.70 -10.70
N PRO A 79 17.99 -6.95 -9.38
CA PRO A 79 16.83 -7.26 -8.56
C PRO A 79 15.83 -6.10 -8.51
N ALA A 80 16.31 -4.84 -8.56
CA ALA A 80 15.43 -3.69 -8.59
C ALA A 80 14.55 -3.66 -9.86
N ALA A 81 15.14 -3.72 -11.05
CA ALA A 81 14.38 -3.71 -12.29
C ALA A 81 13.57 -5.01 -12.48
N GLY A 82 14.18 -6.16 -12.18
CA GLY A 82 13.54 -7.46 -12.33
C GLY A 82 12.36 -7.65 -11.38
N GLY A 83 12.55 -7.36 -10.10
CA GLY A 83 11.47 -7.39 -9.10
C GLY A 83 10.36 -6.42 -9.45
N PHE A 84 10.68 -5.17 -9.81
CA PHE A 84 9.70 -4.17 -10.22
C PHE A 84 8.84 -4.65 -11.40
N LEU A 85 9.46 -5.17 -12.46
CA LEU A 85 8.72 -5.69 -13.61
C LEU A 85 7.87 -6.93 -13.25
N LEU A 86 8.34 -7.78 -12.33
CA LEU A 86 7.54 -8.89 -11.82
C LEU A 86 6.32 -8.42 -11.02
N GLY A 87 6.46 -7.34 -10.24
CA GLY A 87 5.35 -6.71 -9.51
C GLY A 87 4.30 -6.15 -10.46
N VAL A 88 4.73 -5.39 -11.47
CA VAL A 88 3.87 -4.88 -12.54
C VAL A 88 3.18 -6.03 -13.29
N ALA A 89 3.94 -7.03 -13.73
CA ALA A 89 3.39 -8.17 -14.47
C ALA A 89 2.41 -9.00 -13.62
N PHE A 90 2.67 -9.11 -12.31
CA PHE A 90 1.77 -9.80 -11.39
C PHE A 90 0.44 -9.07 -11.28
N LEU A 91 0.44 -7.76 -11.04
CA LEU A 91 -0.81 -7.01 -10.95
C LEU A 91 -1.52 -6.94 -12.29
N LEU A 92 -0.81 -6.72 -13.41
CA LEU A 92 -1.41 -6.78 -14.74
C LEU A 92 -2.10 -8.14 -15.00
N ALA A 93 -1.49 -9.23 -14.56
CA ALA A 93 -2.11 -10.55 -14.65
C ALA A 93 -3.33 -10.67 -13.73
N LEU A 94 -3.25 -10.18 -12.48
CA LEU A 94 -4.41 -10.15 -11.59
C LEU A 94 -5.54 -9.34 -12.19
N ASP A 95 -5.26 -8.18 -12.75
CA ASP A 95 -6.21 -7.28 -13.39
C ASP A 95 -6.92 -7.96 -14.58
N THR A 96 -6.14 -8.67 -15.39
CA THR A 96 -6.65 -9.39 -16.56
C THR A 96 -7.53 -10.59 -16.15
N PHE A 97 -7.16 -11.30 -15.08
CA PHE A 97 -7.81 -12.57 -14.73
C PHE A 97 -8.85 -12.46 -13.61
N LEU A 98 -8.75 -11.47 -12.75
CA LEU A 98 -9.69 -11.26 -11.66
C LEU A 98 -10.72 -10.21 -12.07
N PRO A 99 -12.01 -10.53 -11.94
CA PRO A 99 -13.02 -9.51 -12.10
C PRO A 99 -12.84 -8.46 -11.01
N HIS A 100 -12.75 -7.20 -11.39
CA HIS A 100 -12.66 -6.07 -10.48
C HIS A 100 -13.44 -4.87 -11.03
N LEU A 101 -13.61 -3.84 -10.22
CA LEU A 101 -14.35 -2.63 -10.59
C LEU A 101 -13.83 -1.42 -9.84
N HIS A 102 -13.55 -0.36 -10.58
CA HIS A 102 -13.18 0.94 -10.03
C HIS A 102 -14.37 1.67 -9.37
N PRO A 103 -14.17 2.41 -8.27
CA PRO A 103 -15.22 3.12 -7.54
C PRO A 103 -16.13 4.04 -8.36
N GLU A 104 -15.67 4.55 -9.50
CA GLU A 104 -16.43 5.44 -10.40
C GLU A 104 -16.91 4.81 -11.71
N GLU A 105 -16.66 3.50 -11.92
CA GLU A 105 -17.04 2.82 -13.16
C GLU A 105 -18.28 1.92 -13.01
N ASP A 106 -19.00 1.76 -14.13
CA ASP A 106 -20.25 0.99 -14.21
C ASP A 106 -20.07 -0.43 -14.80
N GLN A 107 -18.94 -0.71 -15.47
CA GLN A 107 -18.68 -1.99 -16.12
C GLN A 107 -17.47 -2.69 -15.48
N PRO A 108 -17.61 -3.95 -15.06
CA PRO A 108 -16.49 -4.70 -14.48
C PRO A 108 -15.45 -5.04 -15.54
N GLU A 109 -14.19 -4.87 -15.17
CA GLU A 109 -13.03 -5.30 -15.95
C GLU A 109 -12.65 -6.75 -15.62
N GLY A 110 -11.75 -7.33 -16.42
CA GLY A 110 -11.32 -8.73 -16.30
C GLY A 110 -12.34 -9.76 -16.82
N ILE A 111 -12.32 -10.97 -16.27
CA ILE A 111 -13.20 -12.07 -16.69
C ILE A 111 -14.65 -11.76 -16.30
N GLN A 112 -15.61 -11.97 -17.20
CA GLN A 112 -17.03 -11.78 -16.89
C GLN A 112 -17.47 -12.57 -15.65
N THR A 113 -18.11 -11.87 -14.71
CA THR A 113 -18.54 -12.43 -13.43
C THR A 113 -19.97 -12.04 -13.08
N SER A 114 -20.60 -12.84 -12.22
CA SER A 114 -21.89 -12.51 -11.60
C SER A 114 -21.72 -11.81 -10.23
N TRP A 115 -20.51 -11.41 -9.86
CA TRP A 115 -20.23 -10.76 -8.59
C TRP A 115 -20.85 -9.38 -8.53
N LYS A 116 -21.27 -8.95 -7.33
CA LYS A 116 -21.82 -7.62 -7.12
C LYS A 116 -20.69 -6.59 -7.16
N ARG A 117 -20.97 -5.39 -7.68
CA ARG A 117 -20.09 -4.21 -7.63
C ARG A 117 -19.39 -4.03 -6.27
N THR A 118 -20.16 -4.05 -5.19
CA THR A 118 -19.63 -4.00 -3.81
C THR A 118 -18.56 -5.07 -3.49
N THR A 119 -18.68 -6.28 -4.04
CA THR A 119 -17.70 -7.36 -3.84
C THR A 119 -16.45 -7.11 -4.65
N LEU A 120 -16.59 -6.59 -5.87
CA LEU A 120 -15.48 -6.27 -6.76
C LEU A 120 -14.61 -5.16 -6.16
N LEU A 121 -15.24 -4.07 -5.71
CA LEU A 121 -14.55 -2.94 -5.08
C LEU A 121 -13.79 -3.35 -3.81
N VAL A 122 -14.43 -4.10 -2.91
CA VAL A 122 -13.76 -4.57 -1.68
C VAL A 122 -12.61 -5.52 -2.02
N SER A 123 -12.78 -6.41 -3.00
CA SER A 123 -11.75 -7.39 -3.37
C SER A 123 -10.53 -6.71 -3.99
N ALA A 124 -10.72 -5.73 -4.88
CA ALA A 124 -9.63 -4.97 -5.48
C ALA A 124 -8.78 -4.29 -4.40
N VAL A 125 -9.43 -3.53 -3.51
CA VAL A 125 -8.73 -2.84 -2.42
C VAL A 125 -8.07 -3.82 -1.45
N THR A 126 -8.69 -4.97 -1.14
CA THR A 126 -8.04 -6.01 -0.35
C THR A 126 -6.78 -6.56 -1.03
N LEU A 127 -6.77 -6.73 -2.35
CA LEU A 127 -5.58 -7.23 -3.04
C LEU A 127 -4.44 -6.20 -3.05
N HIS A 128 -4.76 -4.90 -3.13
CA HIS A 128 -3.77 -3.82 -3.07
C HIS A 128 -3.10 -3.69 -1.70
N ASN A 129 -3.87 -3.93 -0.64
CA ASN A 129 -3.36 -3.92 0.73
C ASN A 129 -2.36 -5.06 1.05
N ILE A 130 -2.27 -6.11 0.20
CA ILE A 130 -1.31 -7.20 0.39
C ILE A 130 0.14 -6.70 0.17
N PRO A 131 0.52 -6.13 -1.00
CA PRO A 131 1.83 -5.51 -1.20
C PRO A 131 2.20 -4.48 -0.13
N GLU A 132 1.25 -3.67 0.33
CA GLU A 132 1.49 -2.65 1.36
C GLU A 132 1.91 -3.27 2.70
N GLY A 133 1.14 -4.24 3.18
CA GLY A 133 1.48 -4.99 4.40
C GLY A 133 2.84 -5.70 4.28
N MET A 134 3.08 -6.35 3.14
CA MET A 134 4.36 -7.01 2.89
C MET A 134 5.54 -6.02 2.91
N SER A 135 5.37 -4.83 2.34
CA SER A 135 6.42 -3.80 2.28
C SER A 135 6.85 -3.34 3.67
N VAL A 136 5.88 -2.99 4.53
CA VAL A 136 6.14 -2.59 5.92
C VAL A 136 6.81 -3.74 6.69
N GLY A 137 6.32 -4.97 6.54
CA GLY A 137 6.90 -6.15 7.19
C GLY A 137 8.33 -6.47 6.73
N LEU A 138 8.64 -6.32 5.44
CA LEU A 138 9.97 -6.55 4.89
C LEU A 138 11.00 -5.57 5.44
N LEU A 139 10.69 -4.27 5.51
CA LEU A 139 11.60 -3.29 6.09
C LEU A 139 11.86 -3.52 7.59
N PHE A 140 10.83 -3.87 8.38
CA PHE A 140 11.06 -4.22 9.79
C PHE A 140 11.87 -5.52 9.95
N ALA A 141 11.70 -6.49 9.04
CA ALA A 141 12.54 -7.68 9.00
C ALA A 141 14.00 -7.32 8.68
N MET A 142 14.23 -6.39 7.75
CA MET A 142 15.57 -5.90 7.41
C MET A 142 16.22 -5.18 8.59
N ALA A 143 15.48 -4.28 9.24
CA ALA A 143 15.93 -3.59 10.46
C ALA A 143 16.36 -4.57 11.56
N ALA A 144 15.62 -5.66 11.75
CA ALA A 144 15.93 -6.67 12.76
C ALA A 144 17.09 -7.62 12.37
N GLN A 145 17.42 -7.74 11.08
CA GLN A 145 18.53 -8.57 10.59
C GLN A 145 19.84 -7.78 10.46
N ALA A 146 19.75 -6.46 10.27
CA ALA A 146 20.89 -5.58 10.20
C ALA A 146 21.55 -5.36 11.57
N SER A 147 22.70 -4.69 11.59
CA SER A 147 23.44 -4.38 12.82
C SER A 147 24.14 -3.03 12.69
N GLY A 148 24.35 -2.34 13.81
CA GLY A 148 24.98 -1.03 13.84
C GLY A 148 24.14 0.04 13.12
N ALA A 149 24.79 0.99 12.46
CA ALA A 149 24.12 2.12 11.81
C ALA A 149 23.10 1.70 10.74
N ALA A 150 23.30 0.57 10.07
CA ALA A 150 22.35 0.04 9.08
C ALA A 150 21.02 -0.41 9.73
N ALA A 151 21.06 -0.93 10.96
CA ALA A 151 19.84 -1.31 11.68
C ALA A 151 18.99 -0.08 12.02
N ASP A 152 19.63 1.01 12.47
CA ASP A 152 18.96 2.27 12.78
C ASP A 152 18.35 2.90 11.52
N ALA A 153 19.08 2.89 10.40
CA ALA A 153 18.58 3.39 9.11
C ALA A 153 17.36 2.61 8.61
N TYR A 154 17.44 1.27 8.53
CA TYR A 154 16.30 0.45 8.10
C TYR A 154 15.10 0.56 9.04
N LEU A 155 15.33 0.72 10.35
CA LEU A 155 14.24 0.96 11.30
C LEU A 155 13.56 2.30 11.03
N GLY A 156 14.35 3.34 10.76
CA GLY A 156 13.89 4.65 10.34
C GLY A 156 13.03 4.61 9.08
N MET A 157 13.53 3.96 8.01
CA MET A 157 12.79 3.74 6.77
C MET A 157 11.49 2.95 7.00
N ALA A 158 11.52 1.90 7.84
CA ALA A 158 10.33 1.10 8.15
C ALA A 158 9.25 1.93 8.86
N PHE A 159 9.65 2.82 9.79
CA PHE A 159 8.74 3.76 10.44
C PHE A 159 8.22 4.83 9.48
N ALA A 160 9.07 5.38 8.62
CA ALA A 160 8.68 6.34 7.59
C ALA A 160 7.64 5.72 6.65
N LEU A 161 7.89 4.50 6.17
CA LEU A 161 6.97 3.75 5.32
C LEU A 161 5.65 3.47 6.04
N ALA A 162 5.67 2.94 7.26
CA ALA A 162 4.46 2.67 8.02
C ALA A 162 3.63 3.94 8.28
N LEU A 163 4.30 5.08 8.52
CA LEU A 163 3.62 6.36 8.72
C LEU A 163 3.01 6.88 7.40
N GLY A 164 3.77 6.84 6.32
CA GLY A 164 3.31 7.22 4.98
C GLY A 164 2.10 6.39 4.54
N MET A 165 2.23 5.06 4.63
CA MET A 165 1.13 4.14 4.33
C MET A 165 -0.08 4.45 5.23
N GLY A 166 0.08 4.55 6.55
CA GLY A 166 -1.08 4.87 7.40
C GLY A 166 -1.76 6.20 7.03
N LEU A 167 -1.02 7.22 6.59
CA LEU A 167 -1.62 8.48 6.15
C LEU A 167 -2.43 8.33 4.85
N GLN A 168 -2.01 7.47 3.93
CA GLN A 168 -2.72 7.21 2.67
C GLN A 168 -3.92 6.26 2.86
N ASN A 169 -3.80 5.29 3.77
CA ASN A 169 -4.84 4.31 4.06
C ASN A 169 -6.12 4.94 4.63
N PHE A 170 -6.04 6.11 5.28
CA PHE A 170 -7.24 6.83 5.72
C PHE A 170 -8.12 7.30 4.53
N PRO A 171 -7.58 8.05 3.55
CA PRO A 171 -8.22 8.26 2.25
C PRO A 171 -8.83 7.01 1.63
N GLU A 172 -8.08 5.90 1.59
CA GLU A 172 -8.48 4.64 0.98
C GLU A 172 -9.66 3.97 1.70
N GLY A 173 -9.60 3.89 3.04
CA GLY A 173 -10.69 3.32 3.84
C GLY A 173 -12.01 4.09 3.65
N ALA A 174 -11.94 5.42 3.48
CA ALA A 174 -13.10 6.24 3.15
C ALA A 174 -13.58 5.99 1.70
N ALA A 175 -12.67 5.79 0.76
CA ALA A 175 -12.97 5.45 -0.63
C ALA A 175 -13.65 4.09 -0.78
N VAL A 176 -13.45 3.15 0.15
CA VAL A 176 -14.21 1.89 0.19
C VAL A 176 -15.58 2.03 0.84
N SER A 177 -15.64 2.57 2.06
CA SER A 177 -16.88 2.49 2.84
C SER A 177 -17.98 3.44 2.34
N LEU A 178 -17.61 4.61 1.78
CA LEU A 178 -18.59 5.60 1.33
C LEU A 178 -19.38 5.13 0.10
N PRO A 179 -18.77 4.61 -0.99
CA PRO A 179 -19.51 4.06 -2.13
C PRO A 179 -20.43 2.89 -1.76
N LEU A 180 -19.96 1.97 -0.89
CA LEU A 180 -20.77 0.83 -0.43
C LEU A 180 -22.09 1.29 0.23
N ALA A 181 -22.03 2.33 1.07
CA ALA A 181 -23.24 2.89 1.69
C ALA A 181 -24.16 3.60 0.68
N ARG A 182 -23.61 4.18 -0.40
CA ARG A 182 -24.41 4.80 -1.49
C ARG A 182 -25.17 3.75 -2.29
N GLU A 183 -24.60 2.56 -2.46
CA GLU A 183 -25.26 1.41 -3.10
C GLU A 183 -26.34 0.75 -2.22
N GLY A 184 -26.76 1.41 -1.13
CA GLY A 184 -27.85 0.96 -0.27
C GLY A 184 -27.42 0.03 0.86
N MET A 185 -26.12 -0.17 1.06
CA MET A 185 -25.62 -0.94 2.20
C MET A 185 -25.79 -0.20 3.51
N SER A 186 -26.07 -0.92 4.60
CA SER A 186 -26.11 -0.30 5.93
C SER A 186 -24.72 0.25 6.30
N ARG A 187 -24.69 1.43 6.94
CA ARG A 187 -23.45 2.12 7.32
C ARG A 187 -22.51 1.23 8.13
N THR A 188 -23.06 0.43 9.04
CA THR A 188 -22.27 -0.52 9.85
C THR A 188 -21.61 -1.60 9.00
N LYS A 189 -22.32 -2.12 7.98
CA LYS A 189 -21.76 -3.14 7.09
C LYS A 189 -20.73 -2.52 6.14
N ALA A 190 -20.99 -1.33 5.61
CA ALA A 190 -20.03 -0.60 4.79
C ALA A 190 -18.75 -0.25 5.56
N PHE A 191 -18.87 0.20 6.82
CA PHE A 191 -17.75 0.39 7.74
C PHE A 191 -16.97 -0.92 7.96
N ALA A 192 -17.68 -2.01 8.28
CA ALA A 192 -17.04 -3.30 8.53
C ALA A 192 -16.27 -3.79 7.30
N MET A 193 -16.82 -3.65 6.09
CA MET A 193 -16.10 -4.05 4.88
C MET A 193 -14.93 -3.14 4.54
N GLY A 194 -15.04 -1.82 4.75
CA GLY A 194 -13.90 -0.90 4.58
C GLY A 194 -12.79 -1.10 5.62
N SER A 195 -13.11 -1.51 6.85
CA SER A 195 -12.10 -1.88 7.84
C SER A 195 -11.48 -3.25 7.51
N LEU A 196 -12.31 -4.24 7.12
CA LEU A 196 -11.83 -5.58 6.78
C LEU A 196 -11.02 -5.63 5.49
N SER A 197 -11.15 -4.65 4.58
CA SER A 197 -10.32 -4.63 3.37
C SER A 197 -8.84 -4.47 3.68
N GLY A 198 -8.48 -3.72 4.74
CA GLY A 198 -7.10 -3.51 5.18
C GLY A 198 -6.58 -4.56 6.18
N ILE A 199 -7.38 -5.55 6.60
CA ILE A 199 -6.91 -6.55 7.59
C ILE A 199 -5.75 -7.41 7.05
N VAL A 200 -5.60 -7.48 5.73
CA VAL A 200 -4.51 -8.21 5.09
C VAL A 200 -3.16 -7.55 5.33
N GLU A 201 -3.10 -6.25 5.63
CA GLU A 201 -1.85 -5.55 5.87
C GLU A 201 -1.07 -6.17 7.06
N PRO A 202 -1.65 -6.29 8.29
CA PRO A 202 -0.97 -6.97 9.39
C PRO A 202 -0.79 -8.46 9.16
N ILE A 203 -1.71 -9.14 8.44
CA ILE A 203 -1.57 -10.57 8.15
C ILE A 203 -0.31 -10.83 7.31
N PHE A 204 -0.17 -10.12 6.20
CA PHE A 204 0.95 -10.33 5.28
C PHE A 204 2.25 -9.69 5.78
N GLY A 205 2.19 -8.56 6.49
CA GLY A 205 3.35 -7.95 7.14
C GLY A 205 3.97 -8.86 8.22
N ILE A 206 3.14 -9.51 9.03
CA ILE A 206 3.61 -10.53 9.98
C ILE A 206 4.12 -11.78 9.25
N ALA A 207 3.41 -12.24 8.21
CA ALA A 207 3.80 -13.43 7.46
C ALA A 207 5.19 -13.29 6.83
N VAL A 208 5.53 -12.14 6.24
CA VAL A 208 6.87 -11.92 5.65
C VAL A 208 7.96 -11.90 6.71
N VAL A 209 7.70 -11.35 7.90
CA VAL A 209 8.65 -11.41 9.03
C VAL A 209 8.89 -12.85 9.47
N LEU A 210 7.84 -13.68 9.55
CA LEU A 210 7.97 -15.08 9.96
C LEU A 210 8.85 -15.91 9.01
N VAL A 211 8.81 -15.60 7.71
CA VAL A 211 9.62 -16.30 6.70
C VAL A 211 10.93 -15.59 6.36
N SER A 212 11.17 -14.39 6.92
CA SER A 212 12.27 -13.49 6.57
C SER A 212 13.64 -14.19 6.52
N GLY A 213 13.95 -15.03 7.52
CA GLY A 213 15.23 -15.74 7.59
C GLY A 213 15.47 -16.76 6.46
N TRP A 214 14.43 -17.15 5.70
CA TRP A 214 14.55 -18.01 4.52
C TRP A 214 14.56 -17.22 3.20
N ILE A 215 14.03 -16.00 3.22
CA ILE A 215 13.87 -15.17 2.03
C ILE A 215 14.90 -14.04 1.93
N THR A 216 15.88 -13.94 2.84
CA THR A 216 16.92 -12.89 2.81
C THR A 216 17.58 -12.69 1.44
N PRO A 217 17.99 -13.73 0.68
CA PRO A 217 18.56 -13.54 -0.65
C PRO A 217 17.61 -12.96 -1.70
N PHE A 218 16.30 -13.04 -1.43
CA PHE A 218 15.21 -12.61 -2.30
C PHE A 218 14.57 -11.29 -1.83
N MET A 219 14.94 -10.76 -0.66
CA MET A 219 14.37 -9.51 -0.15
C MET A 219 14.52 -8.33 -1.12
N PRO A 220 15.65 -8.13 -1.83
CA PRO A 220 15.74 -7.08 -2.85
C PRO A 220 14.68 -7.20 -3.95
N TRP A 221 14.44 -8.43 -4.41
CA TRP A 221 13.43 -8.72 -5.42
C TRP A 221 12.02 -8.47 -4.89
N MET A 222 11.75 -8.80 -3.62
CA MET A 222 10.44 -8.64 -3.00
C MET A 222 10.09 -7.17 -2.72
N LEU A 223 11.06 -6.38 -2.25
CA LEU A 223 10.89 -4.92 -2.10
C LEU A 223 10.62 -4.26 -3.45
N ALA A 224 11.42 -4.60 -4.46
CA ALA A 224 11.23 -4.08 -5.81
C ALA A 224 9.91 -4.54 -6.43
N PHE A 225 9.50 -5.79 -6.18
CA PHE A 225 8.18 -6.31 -6.56
C PHE A 225 7.06 -5.48 -5.96
N ALA A 226 7.12 -5.15 -4.66
CA ALA A 226 6.11 -4.34 -4.03
C ALA A 226 6.08 -2.91 -4.61
N ALA A 227 7.25 -2.32 -4.91
CA ALA A 227 7.33 -1.02 -5.60
C ALA A 227 6.68 -1.07 -6.99
N GLY A 228 6.95 -2.13 -7.78
CA GLY A 228 6.35 -2.32 -9.09
C GLY A 228 4.82 -2.48 -9.04
N ALA A 229 4.34 -3.28 -8.08
CA ALA A 229 2.92 -3.44 -7.84
C ALA A 229 2.25 -2.10 -7.46
N MET A 230 2.83 -1.33 -6.53
CA MET A 230 2.26 -0.04 -6.14
C MET A 230 2.26 0.97 -7.29
N ILE A 231 3.32 1.05 -8.10
CA ILE A 231 3.34 1.95 -9.25
C ILE A 231 2.29 1.55 -10.29
N TYR A 232 2.05 0.26 -10.52
CA TYR A 232 0.97 -0.20 -11.40
C TYR A 232 -0.39 0.36 -10.93
N VAL A 233 -0.76 0.15 -9.66
CA VAL A 233 -2.02 0.65 -9.08
C VAL A 233 -2.13 2.17 -9.19
N VAL A 234 -1.04 2.89 -8.93
CA VAL A 234 -1.05 4.36 -9.02
C VAL A 234 -1.34 4.84 -10.44
N VAL A 235 -0.71 4.21 -11.43
CA VAL A 235 -0.82 4.61 -12.84
C VAL A 235 -2.17 4.21 -13.43
N GLU A 236 -2.61 2.98 -13.14
CA GLU A 236 -3.85 2.43 -13.70
C GLU A 236 -5.09 3.00 -13.02
N GLU A 237 -5.05 3.21 -11.70
CA GLU A 237 -6.24 3.54 -10.92
C GLU A 237 -6.18 4.95 -10.33
N LEU A 238 -5.23 5.20 -9.43
CA LEU A 238 -5.31 6.38 -8.55
C LEU A 238 -5.14 7.72 -9.30
N ILE A 239 -4.19 7.80 -10.24
CA ILE A 239 -4.00 9.03 -11.02
C ILE A 239 -5.20 9.29 -11.95
N PRO A 240 -5.68 8.33 -12.75
CA PRO A 240 -6.90 8.51 -13.55
C PRO A 240 -8.10 8.92 -12.70
N GLU A 241 -8.39 8.18 -11.62
CA GLU A 241 -9.54 8.44 -10.76
C GLU A 241 -9.46 9.81 -10.05
N ALA A 242 -8.27 10.26 -9.64
CA ALA A 242 -8.08 11.58 -9.05
C ALA A 242 -8.40 12.75 -10.01
N HIS A 243 -8.52 12.48 -11.32
CA HIS A 243 -8.79 13.47 -12.36
C HIS A 243 -10.09 13.18 -13.13
N LEU A 244 -10.90 12.21 -12.70
CA LEU A 244 -12.20 11.93 -13.30
C LEU A 244 -13.19 13.11 -13.13
N GLY A 245 -14.10 13.27 -14.09
CA GLY A 245 -15.12 14.32 -14.05
C GLY A 245 -14.64 15.71 -14.51
N GLU A 246 -15.10 16.77 -13.84
CA GLU A 246 -14.76 18.15 -14.23
C GLU A 246 -13.30 18.47 -13.89
N HIS A 247 -12.59 19.06 -14.86
CA HIS A 247 -11.17 19.42 -14.69
C HIS A 247 -10.96 20.28 -13.44
N SER A 248 -10.12 19.79 -12.53
CA SER A 248 -9.76 20.47 -11.30
C SER A 248 -8.32 20.14 -10.90
N ASN A 249 -7.58 21.13 -10.42
CA ASN A 249 -6.18 20.96 -10.00
C ASN A 249 -6.04 20.28 -8.63
N VAL A 250 -7.15 19.95 -7.98
CA VAL A 250 -7.18 19.47 -6.58
C VAL A 250 -6.60 18.07 -6.43
N GLY A 251 -6.84 17.18 -7.40
CA GLY A 251 -6.21 15.86 -7.46
C GLY A 251 -4.69 16.00 -7.66
N THR A 252 -4.27 16.84 -8.60
CA THR A 252 -2.84 17.16 -8.85
C THR A 252 -2.14 17.72 -7.61
N LEU A 253 -2.78 18.67 -6.90
CA LEU A 253 -2.25 19.21 -5.64
C LEU A 253 -2.19 18.15 -4.54
N GLY A 254 -3.15 17.22 -4.52
CA GLY A 254 -3.11 16.02 -3.67
C GLY A 254 -1.86 15.18 -3.95
N VAL A 255 -1.60 14.85 -5.22
CA VAL A 255 -0.41 14.09 -5.65
C VAL A 255 0.88 14.78 -5.18
N ILE A 256 1.01 16.08 -5.46
CA ILE A 256 2.21 16.83 -5.06
C ILE A 256 2.36 16.84 -3.54
N ALA A 257 1.27 17.05 -2.79
CA ALA A 257 1.32 17.09 -1.33
C ALA A 257 1.68 15.73 -0.73
N GLY A 258 1.08 14.64 -1.21
CA GLY A 258 1.38 13.28 -0.77
C GLY A 258 2.83 12.88 -1.08
N PHE A 259 3.30 13.19 -2.29
CA PHE A 259 4.67 12.94 -2.71
C PHE A 259 5.68 13.67 -1.83
N VAL A 260 5.50 14.98 -1.64
CA VAL A 260 6.40 15.80 -0.80
C VAL A 260 6.37 15.33 0.64
N LEU A 261 5.19 15.01 1.18
CA LEU A 261 5.06 14.50 2.54
C LEU A 261 5.84 13.19 2.70
N MET A 262 5.64 12.22 1.83
CA MET A 262 6.32 10.93 1.94
C MET A 262 7.82 11.05 1.71
N MET A 263 8.26 11.88 0.76
CA MET A 263 9.69 12.20 0.57
C MET A 263 10.30 12.80 1.83
N VAL A 264 9.61 13.73 2.49
CA VAL A 264 10.10 14.33 3.75
C VAL A 264 10.12 13.31 4.87
N LEU A 265 9.09 12.45 4.99
CA LEU A 265 9.07 11.40 6.00
C LEU A 265 10.24 10.45 5.84
N ASP A 266 10.51 10.01 4.62
CA ASP A 266 11.63 9.13 4.31
C ASP A 266 12.96 9.80 4.65
N VAL A 267 13.28 10.95 4.02
CA VAL A 267 14.57 11.65 4.21
C VAL A 267 14.81 12.13 5.66
N ALA A 268 13.75 12.43 6.42
CA ALA A 268 13.89 12.91 7.79
C ALA A 268 13.95 11.80 8.84
N LEU A 269 13.38 10.62 8.56
CA LEU A 269 13.25 9.52 9.53
C LEU A 269 14.11 8.31 9.19
N GLY A 270 14.55 8.14 7.94
CA GLY A 270 15.40 7.05 7.46
C GLY A 270 16.56 7.56 6.61
#